data_AF-A0A2B2CBH7-F1
#
_entry.id   AF-A0A2B2CBH7-F1
#
_cell.length_a   1.000
_cell.length_b   1.000
_cell.length_c   1.000
_cell.angle_alpha   90.00
_cell.angle_beta   90.00
_cell.angle_gamma   90.00
#
_symmetry.space_group_name_H-M   'P 1'
#
loop_
_entity.id
_entity.type
_entity.pdbx_description
1 polymer ?
#
loop_
_entity_poly.entity_id
_entity_poly.type
_entity_poly.pdbx_seq_one_letter_code
_entity_poly.pdbx_strand_id
1 'polypeptide(L)'
;MKKEIPFQEGKVVFFKESNFWDELLQRCNEETTAIYIATYNFNFNQYEKSFYQKLAHLANLGVRIDLLYAKMVHADEDKLEVEEIFKNFVLCAKLTTNHSKLFITDDFAFIGSANFSFGSNNNYECGVIFDNKEIISDIKKCYLSMLEESEFTNVPECFDPFEFLPGLLSVVKELSEIESMDELYEKKEAIPQLRYLDDIEKYLGKTGYPVQIHFDWFTFYMHLYEEKYVPDIAFREFKNYLHELFPYLIDVIGFISEQYKTIGRIELLKQIKVIK
;
A
#
# COMPACT_ATOMS: atom_id res chain seq x y z
N MET A 1 -2.95 0.69 28.58
CA MET A 1 -1.49 0.50 28.48
C MET A 1 -0.87 1.79 27.96
N LYS A 2 0.28 2.22 28.50
CA LYS A 2 1.02 3.40 28.01
C LYS A 2 2.19 2.92 27.15
N LYS A 3 2.29 3.42 25.91
CA LYS A 3 3.47 3.25 25.04
C LYS A 3 4.09 4.63 24.82
N GLU A 4 5.42 4.72 24.87
CA GLU A 4 6.16 5.96 24.66
C GLU A 4 7.10 5.76 23.47
N ILE A 5 7.07 6.67 22.52
CA ILE A 5 8.00 6.71 21.38
C ILE A 5 8.86 7.96 21.58
N PRO A 6 10.16 7.81 21.92
CA PRO A 6 11.05 8.96 22.02
C PRO A 6 11.31 9.53 20.62
N PHE A 7 11.30 10.86 20.50
CA PHE A 7 11.66 11.54 19.26
C PHE A 7 12.52 12.77 19.56
N GLN A 8 13.42 13.09 18.64
CA GLN A 8 14.28 14.28 18.72
C GLN A 8 13.88 15.34 17.69
N GLU A 9 13.33 14.92 16.56
CA GLU A 9 12.96 15.78 15.44
C GLU A 9 11.48 15.59 15.08
N GLY A 10 10.81 16.70 14.77
CA GLY A 10 9.41 16.75 14.40
C GLY A 10 8.96 18.19 14.22
N LYS A 11 8.04 18.43 13.28
CA LYS A 11 7.50 19.76 13.03
C LYS A 11 6.20 19.94 13.79
N VAL A 12 6.22 20.79 14.81
CA VAL A 12 4.99 21.21 15.49
C VAL A 12 4.17 22.09 14.55
N VAL A 13 2.88 21.78 14.44
CA VAL A 13 1.92 22.54 13.65
C VAL A 13 0.79 23.03 14.53
N PHE A 14 0.39 24.29 14.33
CA PHE A 14 -0.78 24.92 14.95
C PHE A 14 -1.65 25.46 13.83
N PHE A 15 -2.95 25.16 13.88
CA PHE A 15 -3.85 25.54 12.81
C PHE A 15 -5.28 25.76 13.32
N LYS A 16 -6.04 26.53 12.56
CA LYS A 16 -7.46 26.84 12.78
C LYS A 16 -8.07 27.20 11.43
N GLU A 17 -9.31 26.77 11.17
CA GLU A 17 -10.03 27.12 9.93
C GLU A 17 -9.27 26.72 8.65
N SER A 18 -8.30 25.81 8.77
CA SER A 18 -7.50 25.30 7.67
C SER A 18 -8.08 24.00 7.15
N ASN A 19 -8.00 23.81 5.84
CA ASN A 19 -8.21 22.49 5.25
C ASN A 19 -6.94 21.62 5.45
N PHE A 20 -6.57 21.39 6.71
CA PHE A 20 -5.30 20.77 7.07
C PHE A 20 -5.16 19.36 6.48
N TRP A 21 -6.28 18.67 6.27
CA TRP A 21 -6.31 17.37 5.59
C TRP A 21 -5.82 17.47 4.15
N ASP A 22 -6.17 18.54 3.44
CA ASP A 22 -5.66 18.77 2.09
C ASP A 22 -4.17 19.03 2.11
N GLU A 23 -3.65 19.74 3.11
CA GLU A 23 -2.22 19.95 3.26
C GLU A 23 -1.47 18.64 3.57
N LEU A 24 -2.05 17.76 4.38
CA LEU A 24 -1.49 16.42 4.59
C LEU A 24 -1.53 15.59 3.31
N LEU A 25 -2.66 15.59 2.60
CA LEU A 25 -2.80 14.85 1.34
C LEU A 25 -1.90 15.39 0.23
N GLN A 26 -1.63 16.70 0.20
CA GLN A 26 -0.66 17.32 -0.73
C GLN A 26 0.79 16.89 -0.47
N ARG A 27 1.09 16.36 0.74
CA ARG A 27 2.40 15.74 1.02
C ARG A 27 2.50 14.33 0.48
N CYS A 28 1.38 13.68 0.16
CA CYS A 28 1.42 12.42 -0.58
C CYS A 28 1.96 12.69 -1.98
N ASN A 29 2.93 11.90 -2.40
CA ASN A 29 3.62 11.97 -3.67
C ASN A 29 3.32 10.71 -4.50
N GLU A 30 3.94 10.58 -5.68
CA GLU A 30 3.77 9.40 -6.53
C GLU A 30 4.37 8.12 -5.93
N GLU A 31 5.25 8.24 -4.92
CA GLU A 31 5.86 7.12 -4.19
C GLU A 31 5.02 6.67 -3.00
N THR A 32 3.94 7.40 -2.65
CA THR A 32 3.09 7.05 -1.51
C THR A 32 2.26 5.82 -1.83
N THR A 33 2.61 4.68 -1.24
CA THR A 33 1.95 3.40 -1.51
C THR A 33 0.83 3.08 -0.52
N ALA A 34 0.95 3.57 0.71
CA ALA A 34 -0.01 3.28 1.77
C ALA A 34 -0.33 4.49 2.65
N ILE A 35 -1.58 4.55 3.11
CA ILE A 35 -2.08 5.53 4.09
C ILE A 35 -2.84 4.78 5.19
N TYR A 36 -2.46 5.02 6.44
CA TYR A 36 -3.12 4.50 7.63
C TYR A 36 -3.69 5.66 8.44
N ILE A 37 -4.98 5.60 8.75
CA ILE A 37 -5.69 6.69 9.44
C ILE A 37 -6.35 6.12 10.69
N ALA A 38 -6.08 6.72 11.84
CA ALA A 38 -6.88 6.50 13.04
C ALA A 38 -7.58 7.81 13.40
N THR A 39 -8.90 7.79 13.57
CA THR A 39 -9.67 8.99 13.93
C THR A 39 -10.80 8.65 14.90
N TYR A 40 -11.19 9.60 15.76
CA TYR A 40 -12.38 9.37 16.59
C TYR A 40 -13.64 9.46 15.72
N ASN A 41 -13.85 10.63 15.08
CA ASN A 41 -14.99 10.87 14.20
C ASN A 41 -14.57 10.72 12.74
N PHE A 42 -15.36 10.00 11.95
CA PHE A 42 -15.21 9.94 10.48
C PHE A 42 -16.56 10.16 9.78
N ASN A 43 -16.53 10.86 8.65
CA ASN A 43 -17.70 11.11 7.81
C ASN A 43 -17.65 10.24 6.55
N PHE A 44 -18.44 9.17 6.51
CA PHE A 44 -18.67 8.39 5.28
C PHE A 44 -19.65 9.12 4.35
N ASN A 45 -19.26 10.29 3.85
CA ASN A 45 -20.13 11.14 3.05
C ASN A 45 -19.57 11.28 1.63
N GLN A 46 -20.37 10.99 0.61
CA GLN A 46 -20.00 11.11 -0.80
C GLN A 46 -20.08 12.55 -1.35
N TYR A 47 -20.01 13.61 -0.52
CA TYR A 47 -19.90 14.97 -1.03
C TYR A 47 -18.52 15.26 -1.63
N GLU A 48 -18.49 16.08 -2.70
CA GLU A 48 -17.31 16.38 -3.53
C GLU A 48 -16.06 16.82 -2.75
N LYS A 49 -16.27 17.40 -1.56
CA LYS A 49 -15.22 17.99 -0.71
C LYS A 49 -14.95 17.20 0.56
N SER A 50 -15.50 16.00 0.70
CA SER A 50 -15.30 15.18 1.90
C SER A 50 -13.94 14.49 1.87
N PHE A 51 -13.41 14.21 3.06
CA PHE A 51 -12.19 13.40 3.18
C PHE A 51 -12.42 11.97 2.65
N TYR A 52 -13.63 11.43 2.80
CA TYR A 52 -14.04 10.14 2.24
C TYR A 52 -13.77 10.04 0.73
N GLN A 53 -14.19 11.05 -0.06
CA GLN A 53 -13.96 11.01 -1.50
C GLN A 53 -12.48 11.11 -1.88
N LYS A 54 -11.68 11.84 -1.09
CA LYS A 54 -10.23 11.93 -1.32
C LYS A 54 -9.55 10.59 -1.10
N LEU A 55 -9.97 9.87 -0.06
CA LEU A 55 -9.53 8.49 0.15
C LEU A 55 -10.01 7.57 -0.98
N ALA A 56 -11.27 7.68 -1.41
CA ALA A 56 -11.78 6.90 -2.54
C ALA A 56 -10.97 7.15 -3.82
N HIS A 57 -10.64 8.41 -4.12
CA HIS A 57 -9.80 8.78 -5.26
C HIS A 57 -8.40 8.18 -5.15
N LEU A 58 -7.72 8.31 -4.00
CA LEU A 58 -6.39 7.73 -3.78
C LEU A 58 -6.40 6.21 -3.86
N ALA A 59 -7.42 5.55 -3.31
CA ALA A 59 -7.62 4.11 -3.48
C ALA A 59 -7.78 3.73 -4.96
N ASN A 60 -8.46 4.56 -5.76
CA ASN A 60 -8.59 4.34 -7.20
C ASN A 60 -7.28 4.60 -7.97
N LEU A 61 -6.35 5.35 -7.41
CA LEU A 61 -5.01 5.62 -7.97
C LEU A 61 -3.96 4.56 -7.60
N GLY A 62 -4.31 3.55 -6.80
CA GLY A 62 -3.35 2.52 -6.41
C GLY A 62 -2.98 2.53 -4.93
N VAL A 63 -3.34 3.57 -4.18
CA VAL A 63 -2.91 3.73 -2.79
C VAL A 63 -3.68 2.77 -1.89
N ARG A 64 -2.98 2.02 -1.04
CA ARG A 64 -3.62 1.22 0.01
C ARG A 64 -4.11 2.13 1.12
N ILE A 65 -5.35 1.93 1.57
CA ILE A 65 -5.93 2.74 2.64
C ILE A 65 -6.47 1.85 3.75
N ASP A 66 -5.96 2.06 4.96
CA ASP A 66 -6.48 1.45 6.17
C ASP A 66 -7.08 2.55 7.06
N LEU A 67 -8.39 2.46 7.30
CA LEU A 67 -9.16 3.44 8.07
C LEU A 67 -9.69 2.81 9.37
N LEU A 68 -9.16 3.26 10.49
CA LEU A 68 -9.64 2.96 11.83
C LEU A 68 -10.42 4.16 12.39
N TYR A 69 -11.69 3.96 12.74
CA TYR A 69 -12.53 5.00 13.34
C TYR A 69 -13.23 4.54 14.62
N ALA A 70 -13.69 5.47 15.46
CA ALA A 70 -14.51 5.11 16.63
C ALA A 70 -16.00 5.34 16.38
N LYS A 71 -16.33 6.48 15.78
CA LYS A 71 -17.70 6.95 15.59
C LYS A 71 -17.91 7.46 14.17
N MET A 72 -18.93 6.92 13.52
CA MET A 72 -19.45 7.52 12.29
C MET A 72 -20.25 8.77 12.62
N VAL A 73 -20.05 9.84 11.85
CA VAL A 73 -20.82 11.08 12.00
C VAL A 73 -21.48 11.41 10.66
N HIS A 74 -22.76 11.80 10.70
CA HIS A 74 -23.58 12.09 9.51
C HIS A 74 -23.81 10.88 8.57
N ALA A 75 -23.79 9.66 9.10
CA ALA A 75 -24.33 8.49 8.41
C ALA A 75 -25.75 8.23 8.93
N ASP A 76 -26.75 8.23 8.03
CA ASP A 76 -27.96 7.44 8.30
C ASP A 76 -27.49 5.99 8.17
N GLU A 77 -27.30 5.27 9.29
CA GLU A 77 -26.78 3.89 9.29
C GLU A 77 -27.58 2.96 8.35
N ASP A 78 -28.86 3.25 8.14
CA ASP A 78 -29.76 2.52 7.25
C ASP A 78 -29.65 2.88 5.75
N LYS A 79 -28.78 3.83 5.36
CA LYS A 79 -28.68 4.36 3.98
C LYS A 79 -27.25 4.58 3.48
N LEU A 80 -26.23 4.09 4.18
CA LEU A 80 -24.86 4.30 3.74
C LEU A 80 -24.53 3.40 2.54
N GLU A 81 -24.73 3.92 1.33
CA GLU A 81 -24.19 3.31 0.12
C GLU A 81 -22.67 3.54 0.08
N VAL A 82 -21.90 2.51 0.40
CA VAL A 82 -20.44 2.53 0.23
C VAL A 82 -20.10 2.22 -1.22
N GLU A 83 -19.28 3.07 -1.82
CA GLU A 83 -18.85 2.93 -3.22
C GLU A 83 -18.01 1.67 -3.44
N GLU A 84 -18.03 1.15 -4.67
CA GLU A 84 -17.31 -0.07 -5.06
C GLU A 84 -15.81 0.00 -4.74
N ILE A 85 -15.17 1.16 -4.93
CA ILE A 85 -13.75 1.36 -4.60
C ILE A 85 -13.48 1.19 -3.11
N PHE A 86 -14.33 1.73 -2.25
CA PHE A 86 -14.15 1.64 -0.80
C PHE A 86 -14.39 0.21 -0.31
N LYS A 87 -15.40 -0.47 -0.86
CA LYS A 87 -15.69 -1.89 -0.56
C LYS A 87 -14.51 -2.79 -0.92
N ASN A 88 -13.92 -2.56 -2.10
CA ASN A 88 -12.91 -3.46 -2.65
C ASN A 88 -11.47 -3.11 -2.28
N PHE A 89 -11.16 -1.87 -1.87
CA PHE A 89 -9.76 -1.41 -1.71
C PHE A 89 -9.48 -0.58 -0.47
N VAL A 90 -10.47 -0.37 0.41
CA VAL A 90 -10.28 0.35 1.66
C VAL A 90 -10.65 -0.54 2.83
N LEU A 91 -9.66 -0.86 3.66
CA LEU A 91 -9.87 -1.58 4.91
C LEU A 91 -10.52 -0.63 5.92
N CYS A 92 -11.69 -0.99 6.45
CA CYS A 92 -12.38 -0.20 7.46
C CYS A 92 -12.52 -1.00 8.74
N ALA A 93 -12.10 -0.40 9.84
CA ALA A 93 -12.25 -0.99 11.16
C ALA A 93 -12.77 0.02 12.18
N LYS A 94 -13.50 -0.49 13.15
CA LYS A 94 -14.11 0.27 14.22
C LYS A 94 -13.51 -0.12 15.56
N LEU A 95 -12.98 0.87 16.29
CA LEU A 95 -12.56 0.71 17.68
C LEU A 95 -13.24 1.80 18.50
N THR A 96 -14.28 1.43 19.27
CA THR A 96 -15.14 2.39 19.99
C THR A 96 -14.39 3.23 21.03
N THR A 97 -13.26 2.72 21.53
CA THR A 97 -12.37 3.39 22.48
C THR A 97 -11.27 4.22 21.83
N ASN A 98 -11.15 4.21 20.49
CA ASN A 98 -10.12 4.98 19.77
C ASN A 98 -10.40 6.48 19.83
N HIS A 99 -9.60 7.24 20.58
CA HIS A 99 -9.65 8.71 20.54
C HIS A 99 -8.45 9.33 19.80
N SER A 100 -7.60 8.52 19.17
CA SER A 100 -6.41 8.97 18.45
C SER A 100 -6.77 9.74 17.17
N LYS A 101 -5.88 10.62 16.74
CA LYS A 101 -5.92 11.26 15.41
C LYS A 101 -4.54 11.12 14.77
N LEU A 102 -4.42 10.10 13.94
CA LEU A 102 -3.20 9.67 13.29
C LEU A 102 -3.42 9.68 11.78
N PHE A 103 -2.44 10.16 11.04
CA PHE A 103 -2.31 9.97 9.60
C PHE A 103 -0.89 9.52 9.33
N ILE A 104 -0.73 8.34 8.74
CA ILE A 104 0.57 7.70 8.59
C ILE A 104 0.71 7.30 7.13
N THR A 105 1.82 7.67 6.51
CA THR A 105 2.21 7.20 5.18
C THR A 105 3.54 6.47 5.26
N ASP A 106 4.07 6.07 4.11
CA ASP A 106 5.43 5.52 4.04
C ASP A 106 6.50 6.58 4.34
N ASP A 107 6.21 7.87 4.09
CA ASP A 107 7.18 8.98 4.13
C ASP A 107 7.02 9.93 5.31
N PHE A 108 5.81 10.06 5.86
CA PHE A 108 5.56 10.92 7.01
C PHE A 108 4.45 10.38 7.90
N ALA A 109 4.41 10.86 9.14
CA ALA A 109 3.31 10.64 10.06
C ALA A 109 2.88 11.94 10.72
N PHE A 110 1.58 12.12 10.92
CA PHE A 110 1.00 13.18 11.71
C PHE A 110 0.27 12.61 12.92
N ILE A 111 0.56 13.18 14.09
CA ILE A 111 -0.19 12.93 15.33
C ILE A 111 -0.71 14.26 15.84
N GLY A 112 -2.02 14.38 16.07
CA GLY A 112 -2.58 15.64 16.52
C GLY A 112 -3.92 15.55 17.22
N SER A 113 -4.54 16.72 17.39
CA SER A 113 -5.81 16.89 18.10
C SER A 113 -7.03 16.89 17.17
N ALA A 114 -6.85 17.19 15.89
CA ALA A 114 -7.95 17.35 14.93
C ALA A 114 -8.46 16.01 14.39
N ASN A 115 -9.78 15.81 14.37
CA ASN A 115 -10.40 14.65 13.74
C ASN A 115 -10.50 14.82 12.23
N PHE A 116 -10.41 13.71 11.49
CA PHE A 116 -10.63 13.67 10.04
C PHE A 116 -12.13 13.75 9.70
N SER A 117 -12.79 14.80 10.19
CA SER A 117 -14.21 15.10 10.04
C SER A 117 -14.44 16.61 9.95
N PHE A 118 -15.58 17.03 9.40
CA PHE A 118 -15.89 18.46 9.23
C PHE A 118 -15.91 19.24 10.56
N GLY A 119 -16.20 18.57 11.68
CA GLY A 119 -16.35 19.19 12.99
C GLY A 119 -15.08 19.78 13.59
N SER A 120 -13.89 19.36 13.11
CA SER A 120 -12.61 19.92 13.59
C SER A 120 -12.18 21.18 12.85
N ASN A 121 -12.79 21.52 11.72
CA ASN A 121 -12.31 22.62 10.87
C ASN A 121 -12.36 23.99 11.55
N ASN A 122 -13.29 24.24 12.48
CA ASN A 122 -13.41 25.54 13.15
C ASN A 122 -12.66 25.65 14.50
N ASN A 123 -11.98 24.58 14.92
CA ASN A 123 -11.28 24.55 16.20
C ASN A 123 -9.83 25.03 16.08
N TYR A 124 -9.26 25.47 17.20
CA TYR A 124 -7.81 25.56 17.32
C TYR A 124 -7.27 24.16 17.56
N GLU A 125 -6.43 23.71 16.65
CA GLU A 125 -5.90 22.35 16.62
C GLU A 125 -4.37 22.41 16.52
N CYS A 126 -3.73 21.35 16.99
CA CYS A 126 -2.29 21.22 16.90
C CYS A 126 -1.89 19.76 16.66
N GLY A 127 -0.62 19.58 16.32
CA GLY A 127 -0.02 18.27 16.22
C GLY A 127 1.45 18.35 15.87
N VAL A 128 2.01 17.18 15.55
CA VAL A 128 3.41 17.02 15.16
C VAL A 128 3.45 16.19 13.89
N ILE A 129 4.23 16.65 12.92
CA ILE A 129 4.57 15.91 11.71
C ILE A 129 5.98 15.33 11.88
N PHE A 130 6.12 14.04 11.56
CA PHE A 130 7.35 13.28 11.63
C PHE A 130 7.72 12.81 10.23
N ASP A 131 8.97 13.05 9.81
CA ASP A 131 9.51 12.58 8.52
C ASP A 131 10.61 11.50 8.73
N ASN A 132 10.92 11.15 9.98
CA ASN A 132 11.90 10.14 10.33
C ASN A 132 11.30 8.73 10.19
N LYS A 133 11.91 7.89 9.34
CA LYS A 133 11.42 6.54 9.00
C LYS A 133 11.32 5.58 10.19
N GLU A 134 12.22 5.67 11.17
CA GLU A 134 12.16 4.83 12.38
C GLU A 134 10.96 5.21 13.25
N ILE A 135 10.76 6.51 13.47
CA ILE A 135 9.61 7.03 14.23
C ILE A 135 8.30 6.68 13.52
N ILE A 136 8.22 6.87 12.19
CA ILE A 136 7.04 6.50 11.40
C ILE A 136 6.73 5.00 11.55
N SER A 137 7.76 4.14 11.49
CA SER A 137 7.62 2.70 11.71
C SER A 137 7.08 2.37 13.10
N ASP A 138 7.56 3.03 14.14
CA ASP A 138 7.08 2.81 15.51
C ASP A 138 5.64 3.31 15.74
N ILE A 139 5.27 4.44 15.13
CA ILE A 139 3.89 4.94 15.11
C ILE A 139 2.99 3.92 14.38
N LYS A 140 3.44 3.40 13.24
CA LYS A 140 2.72 2.36 12.46
C LYS A 140 2.52 1.09 13.28
N LYS A 141 3.52 0.62 14.05
CA LYS A 141 3.35 -0.52 14.98
C LYS A 141 2.28 -0.26 16.03
N CYS A 142 2.17 0.97 16.53
CA CYS A 142 1.09 1.33 17.45
C CYS A 142 -0.28 1.28 16.77
N TYR A 143 -0.39 1.82 15.55
CA TYR A 143 -1.61 1.70 14.73
C TYR A 143 -2.01 0.24 14.53
N LEU A 144 -1.08 -0.63 14.13
CA LEU A 144 -1.37 -2.05 13.91
C LEU A 144 -1.88 -2.74 15.18
N SER A 145 -1.31 -2.43 16.35
CA SER A 145 -1.84 -2.97 17.61
C SER A 145 -3.25 -2.48 17.94
N MET A 146 -3.63 -1.26 17.52
CA MET A 146 -5.01 -0.79 17.66
C MET A 146 -5.95 -1.49 16.66
N LEU A 147 -5.46 -1.79 15.46
CA LEU A 147 -6.20 -2.50 14.43
C LEU A 147 -6.49 -3.96 14.86
N GLU A 148 -5.54 -4.63 15.52
CA GLU A 148 -5.74 -5.97 16.08
C GLU A 148 -6.86 -6.03 17.14
N GLU A 149 -7.07 -4.95 17.89
CA GLU A 149 -8.13 -4.84 18.90
C GLU A 149 -9.48 -4.34 18.33
N SER A 150 -9.54 -4.07 17.03
CA SER A 150 -10.70 -3.44 16.38
C SER A 150 -11.65 -4.45 15.72
N GLU A 151 -12.88 -4.04 15.50
CA GLU A 151 -13.87 -4.79 14.72
C GLU A 151 -13.81 -4.35 13.26
N PHE A 152 -13.47 -5.26 12.34
CA PHE A 152 -13.51 -4.95 10.91
C PHE A 152 -14.95 -4.73 10.44
N THR A 153 -15.24 -3.53 9.96
CA THR A 153 -16.55 -3.17 9.39
C THR A 153 -16.59 -3.38 7.88
N ASN A 154 -15.43 -3.42 7.25
CA ASN A 154 -15.24 -3.90 5.89
C ASN A 154 -13.91 -4.64 5.78
N VAL A 155 -13.90 -5.73 5.02
CA VAL A 155 -12.68 -6.36 4.54
C VAL A 155 -12.73 -6.31 3.01
N PRO A 156 -11.74 -5.69 2.34
CA PRO A 156 -11.62 -5.68 0.89
C PRO A 156 -11.99 -7.02 0.24
N GLU A 157 -13.06 -7.04 -0.56
CA GLU A 157 -13.56 -8.26 -1.23
C GLU A 157 -12.70 -8.68 -2.41
N CYS A 158 -11.91 -7.75 -2.96
CA CYS A 158 -11.08 -7.94 -4.12
C CYS A 158 -9.61 -7.70 -3.78
N PHE A 159 -8.75 -8.50 -4.39
CA PHE A 159 -7.30 -8.30 -4.36
C PHE A 159 -6.83 -7.66 -5.66
N ASP A 160 -5.93 -6.68 -5.58
CA ASP A 160 -5.30 -6.07 -6.74
C ASP A 160 -4.07 -6.92 -7.15
N PRO A 161 -4.11 -7.67 -8.26
CA PRO A 161 -3.03 -8.58 -8.65
C PRO A 161 -1.68 -7.88 -8.86
N PHE A 162 -1.67 -6.56 -9.04
CA PHE A 162 -0.46 -5.78 -9.26
C PHE A 162 0.16 -5.23 -7.97
N GLU A 163 -0.48 -5.40 -6.79
CA GLU A 163 0.03 -4.93 -5.50
C GLU A 163 1.41 -5.52 -5.15
N PHE A 164 1.73 -6.71 -5.68
CA PHE A 164 3.01 -7.37 -5.43
C PHE A 164 4.18 -6.83 -6.26
N LEU A 165 3.93 -6.01 -7.31
CA LEU A 165 4.97 -5.57 -8.25
C LEU A 165 6.18 -4.90 -7.57
N PRO A 166 6.01 -3.96 -6.61
CA PRO A 166 7.15 -3.33 -5.95
C PRO A 166 8.00 -4.33 -5.14
N GLY A 167 7.35 -5.28 -4.46
CA GLY A 167 8.03 -6.32 -3.71
C GLY A 167 8.81 -7.26 -4.62
N LEU A 168 8.21 -7.65 -5.74
CA LEU A 168 8.85 -8.47 -6.76
C LEU A 168 10.04 -7.75 -7.40
N LEU A 169 9.93 -6.46 -7.74
CA LEU A 169 11.04 -5.66 -8.25
C LEU A 169 12.21 -5.64 -7.26
N SER A 170 11.93 -5.47 -5.97
CA SER A 170 12.95 -5.50 -4.92
C SER A 170 13.66 -6.86 -4.85
N VAL A 171 12.91 -7.95 -4.94
CA VAL A 171 13.48 -9.31 -4.94
C VAL A 171 14.34 -9.55 -6.18
N VAL A 172 13.84 -9.18 -7.37
CA VAL A 172 14.59 -9.31 -8.62
C VAL A 172 15.88 -8.49 -8.58
N LYS A 173 15.82 -7.27 -8.02
CA LYS A 173 17.01 -6.46 -7.79
C LYS A 173 18.02 -7.18 -6.91
N GLU A 174 17.60 -7.66 -5.74
CA GLU A 174 18.47 -8.36 -4.80
C GLU A 174 19.12 -9.60 -5.44
N LEU A 175 18.33 -10.41 -6.15
CA LEU A 175 18.83 -11.59 -6.84
C LEU A 175 19.79 -11.21 -7.99
N SER A 176 19.54 -10.09 -8.68
CA SER A 176 20.40 -9.60 -9.76
C SER A 176 21.76 -9.09 -9.28
N GLU A 177 21.91 -8.77 -7.99
CA GLU A 177 23.18 -8.33 -7.39
C GLU A 177 24.05 -9.51 -6.89
N ILE A 178 23.55 -10.75 -6.94
CA ILE A 178 24.29 -11.95 -6.52
C ILE A 178 25.38 -12.30 -7.53
N GLU A 179 26.64 -12.39 -7.11
CA GLU A 179 27.77 -12.60 -8.01
C GLU A 179 28.26 -14.06 -8.08
N SER A 180 27.85 -14.90 -7.11
CA SER A 180 28.30 -16.28 -7.02
C SER A 180 27.19 -17.28 -6.69
N MET A 181 27.43 -18.55 -7.01
CA MET A 181 26.54 -19.65 -6.64
C MET A 181 26.41 -19.81 -5.13
N ASP A 182 27.50 -19.62 -4.38
CA ASP A 182 27.50 -19.74 -2.92
C ASP A 182 26.55 -18.69 -2.28
N GLU A 183 26.64 -17.43 -2.72
CA GLU A 183 25.71 -16.38 -2.31
C GLU A 183 24.25 -16.70 -2.69
N LEU A 184 24.04 -17.30 -3.86
CA LEU A 184 22.70 -17.72 -4.29
C LEU A 184 22.12 -18.81 -3.37
N TYR A 185 22.94 -19.77 -2.91
CA TYR A 185 22.50 -20.79 -1.97
C TYR A 185 22.09 -20.21 -0.61
N GLU A 186 22.77 -19.15 -0.14
CA GLU A 186 22.40 -18.44 1.08
C GLU A 186 21.08 -17.66 0.94
N LYS A 187 20.79 -17.14 -0.26
CA LYS A 187 19.62 -16.31 -0.55
C LYS A 187 18.49 -17.02 -1.30
N LYS A 188 18.56 -18.34 -1.46
CA LYS A 188 17.61 -19.13 -2.27
C LYS A 188 16.14 -18.97 -1.88
N GLU A 189 15.86 -18.60 -0.63
CA GLU A 189 14.50 -18.34 -0.11
C GLU A 189 13.81 -17.13 -0.77
N ALA A 190 14.55 -16.28 -1.47
CA ALA A 190 13.99 -15.19 -2.25
C ALA A 190 13.44 -15.65 -3.62
N ILE A 191 13.98 -16.74 -4.20
CA ILE A 191 13.61 -17.22 -5.55
C ILE A 191 12.12 -17.61 -5.65
N PRO A 192 11.48 -18.26 -4.66
CA PRO A 192 10.06 -18.58 -4.72
C PRO A 192 9.13 -17.38 -4.90
N GLN A 193 9.58 -16.14 -4.64
CA GLN A 193 8.79 -14.94 -4.92
C GLN A 193 8.58 -14.70 -6.42
N LEU A 194 9.41 -15.30 -7.29
CA LEU A 194 9.25 -15.23 -8.74
C LEU A 194 7.94 -15.90 -9.22
N ARG A 195 7.29 -16.72 -8.39
CA ARG A 195 5.93 -17.25 -8.66
C ARG A 195 4.89 -16.17 -8.97
N TYR A 196 5.07 -14.95 -8.44
CA TYR A 196 4.15 -13.85 -8.70
C TYR A 196 4.22 -13.34 -10.14
N LEU A 197 5.30 -13.64 -10.88
CA LEU A 197 5.40 -13.35 -12.31
C LEU A 197 4.34 -14.09 -13.10
N ASP A 198 4.11 -15.37 -12.80
CA ASP A 198 3.12 -16.20 -13.50
C ASP A 198 1.71 -15.58 -13.43
N ASP A 199 1.38 -15.01 -12.26
CA ASP A 199 0.13 -14.28 -12.06
C ASP A 199 0.12 -12.94 -12.82
N ILE A 200 1.19 -12.16 -12.71
CA ILE A 200 1.32 -10.85 -13.39
C ILE A 200 1.21 -11.01 -14.91
N GLU A 201 1.92 -11.97 -15.51
CA GLU A 201 1.91 -12.22 -16.95
C GLU A 201 0.50 -12.54 -17.47
N LYS A 202 -0.25 -13.36 -16.72
CA LYS A 202 -1.65 -13.69 -17.02
C LYS A 202 -2.54 -12.44 -17.04
N TYR A 203 -2.32 -11.48 -16.16
CA TYR A 203 -3.10 -10.24 -16.11
C TYR A 203 -2.62 -9.21 -17.13
N LEU A 204 -1.32 -9.05 -17.32
CA LEU A 204 -0.72 -8.17 -18.35
C LEU A 204 -1.13 -8.58 -19.77
N GLY A 205 -1.19 -9.88 -20.06
CA GLY A 205 -1.67 -10.35 -21.36
C GLY A 205 -3.09 -9.87 -21.70
N LYS A 206 -3.93 -9.58 -20.68
CA LYS A 206 -5.28 -9.04 -20.86
C LYS A 206 -5.31 -7.52 -21.04
N THR A 207 -4.26 -6.81 -20.65
CA THR A 207 -4.13 -5.36 -20.91
C THR A 207 -3.57 -5.09 -22.32
N GLY A 208 -3.04 -6.10 -22.99
CA GLY A 208 -2.34 -5.97 -24.27
C GLY A 208 -0.87 -5.56 -24.11
N TYR A 209 -0.36 -5.51 -22.89
CA TYR A 209 1.05 -5.25 -22.62
C TYR A 209 1.91 -6.47 -23.02
N PRO A 210 3.08 -6.28 -23.66
CA PRO A 210 3.92 -7.39 -24.06
C PRO A 210 4.42 -8.18 -22.85
N VAL A 211 4.24 -9.51 -22.90
CA VAL A 211 4.80 -10.44 -21.91
C VAL A 211 6.21 -10.83 -22.37
N GLN A 212 7.18 -10.79 -21.45
CA GLN A 212 8.59 -11.04 -21.75
C GLN A 212 8.96 -12.54 -21.75
N ILE A 213 10.26 -12.82 -21.90
CA ILE A 213 10.83 -14.16 -22.06
C ILE A 213 10.65 -14.97 -20.78
N HIS A 214 10.16 -16.19 -20.91
CA HIS A 214 9.93 -17.12 -19.80
C HIS A 214 11.23 -17.83 -19.37
N PHE A 215 11.49 -17.86 -18.07
CA PHE A 215 12.52 -18.69 -17.44
C PHE A 215 11.86 -19.63 -16.43
N ASP A 216 12.24 -20.92 -16.45
CA ASP A 216 11.72 -21.93 -15.51
C ASP A 216 12.38 -21.78 -14.14
N TRP A 217 11.99 -20.73 -13.43
CA TRP A 217 12.48 -20.38 -12.10
C TRP A 217 12.20 -21.50 -11.09
N PHE A 218 11.11 -22.26 -11.27
CA PHE A 218 10.70 -23.31 -10.35
C PHE A 218 11.64 -24.50 -10.42
N THR A 219 11.93 -25.01 -11.62
CA THR A 219 12.88 -26.11 -11.79
C THR A 219 14.28 -25.70 -11.31
N PHE A 220 14.70 -24.48 -11.61
CA PHE A 220 15.98 -23.95 -11.14
C PHE A 220 16.03 -23.88 -9.60
N TYR A 221 14.99 -23.36 -8.96
CA TYR A 221 14.85 -23.33 -7.50
C TYR A 221 14.89 -24.73 -6.89
N MET A 222 14.15 -25.69 -7.45
CA MET A 222 14.10 -27.06 -6.93
C MET A 222 15.48 -27.74 -6.96
N HIS A 223 16.30 -27.47 -7.99
CA HIS A 223 17.68 -27.97 -8.02
C HIS A 223 18.53 -27.38 -6.90
N LEU A 224 18.40 -26.08 -6.60
CA LEU A 224 19.10 -25.44 -5.47
C LEU A 224 18.61 -25.99 -4.13
N TYR A 225 17.30 -26.13 -3.96
CA TYR A 225 16.69 -26.60 -2.71
C TYR A 225 17.09 -28.04 -2.38
N GLU A 226 17.13 -28.91 -3.38
CA GLU A 226 17.54 -30.32 -3.24
C GLU A 226 19.06 -30.52 -3.19
N GLU A 227 19.84 -29.42 -3.13
CA GLU A 227 21.31 -29.44 -3.16
C GLU A 227 21.88 -30.24 -4.35
N LYS A 228 21.14 -30.25 -5.46
CA LYS A 228 21.60 -30.83 -6.72
C LYS A 228 22.64 -29.91 -7.36
N TYR A 229 23.54 -30.52 -8.14
CA TYR A 229 24.48 -29.76 -8.96
C TYR A 229 23.73 -28.88 -9.96
N VAL A 230 23.90 -27.56 -9.84
CA VAL A 230 23.43 -26.57 -10.82
C VAL A 230 24.62 -26.18 -11.71
N PRO A 231 24.57 -26.46 -13.03
CA PRO A 231 25.64 -26.08 -13.94
C PRO A 231 25.86 -24.55 -13.99
N ASP A 232 27.11 -24.10 -14.14
CA ASP A 232 27.44 -22.67 -14.34
C ASP A 232 26.68 -22.01 -15.49
N ILE A 233 26.30 -22.79 -16.51
CA ILE A 233 25.46 -22.28 -17.61
C ILE A 233 24.05 -21.92 -17.13
N ALA A 234 23.43 -22.74 -16.28
CA ALA A 234 22.10 -22.48 -15.74
C ALA A 234 22.11 -21.26 -14.80
N PHE A 235 23.16 -21.09 -14.00
CA PHE A 235 23.35 -19.89 -13.18
C PHE A 235 23.48 -18.62 -14.02
N ARG A 236 24.28 -18.66 -15.10
CA ARG A 236 24.41 -17.52 -16.03
C ARG A 236 23.12 -17.21 -16.76
N GLU A 237 22.37 -18.21 -17.18
CA GLU A 237 21.05 -18.04 -17.80
C GLU A 237 20.06 -17.38 -16.83
N PHE A 238 20.02 -17.83 -15.57
CA PHE A 238 19.21 -17.21 -14.53
C PHE A 238 19.59 -15.74 -14.28
N LYS A 239 20.90 -15.44 -14.21
CA LYS A 239 21.40 -14.06 -14.08
C LYS A 239 21.01 -13.18 -15.25
N ASN A 240 21.19 -13.65 -16.49
CA ASN A 240 20.79 -12.92 -17.69
C ASN A 240 19.28 -12.63 -17.67
N TYR A 241 18.47 -13.63 -17.30
CA TYR A 241 17.04 -13.47 -17.13
C TYR A 241 16.70 -12.38 -16.11
N LEU A 242 17.31 -12.36 -14.92
CA LEU A 242 17.08 -11.32 -13.92
C LEU A 242 17.49 -9.92 -14.41
N HIS A 243 18.60 -9.82 -15.17
CA HIS A 243 19.04 -8.56 -15.77
C HIS A 243 18.06 -8.01 -16.82
N GLU A 244 17.38 -8.87 -17.57
CA GLU A 244 16.32 -8.47 -18.51
C GLU A 244 15.00 -8.17 -17.80
N LEU A 245 14.69 -8.95 -16.75
CA LEU A 245 13.46 -8.85 -15.98
C LEU A 245 13.39 -7.56 -15.16
N PHE A 246 14.51 -7.12 -14.58
CA PHE A 246 14.54 -5.92 -13.75
C PHE A 246 14.03 -4.65 -14.46
N PRO A 247 14.57 -4.23 -15.63
CA PRO A 247 14.04 -3.08 -16.35
C PRO A 247 12.62 -3.31 -16.87
N TYR A 248 12.27 -4.55 -17.24
CA TYR A 248 10.89 -4.89 -17.63
C TYR A 248 9.89 -4.63 -16.50
N LEU A 249 10.21 -5.03 -15.27
CA LEU A 249 9.34 -4.79 -14.12
C LEU A 249 9.19 -3.29 -13.81
N ILE A 250 10.23 -2.49 -14.02
CA ILE A 250 10.13 -1.01 -13.92
C ILE A 250 9.12 -0.49 -14.95
N ASP A 251 9.23 -0.93 -16.20
CA ASP A 251 8.33 -0.50 -17.27
C ASP A 251 6.88 -0.96 -17.03
N VAL A 252 6.69 -2.18 -16.50
CA VAL A 252 5.38 -2.71 -16.09
C VAL A 252 4.79 -1.88 -14.95
N ILE A 253 5.57 -1.56 -13.92
CA ILE A 253 5.11 -0.71 -12.81
C ILE A 253 4.66 0.65 -13.35
N GLY A 254 5.48 1.28 -14.19
CA GLY A 254 5.13 2.56 -14.83
C GLY A 254 3.85 2.48 -15.65
N PHE A 255 3.69 1.41 -16.44
CA PHE A 255 2.47 1.16 -17.20
C PHE A 255 1.22 1.02 -16.32
N ILE A 256 1.29 0.21 -15.26
CA ILE A 256 0.16 -0.02 -14.34
C ILE A 256 -0.19 1.27 -13.59
N SER A 257 0.80 2.02 -13.11
CA SER A 257 0.57 3.33 -12.49
C SER A 257 -0.12 4.30 -13.46
N GLU A 258 0.24 4.30 -14.74
CA GLU A 258 -0.42 5.12 -15.74
C GLU A 258 -1.86 4.67 -16.03
N GLN A 259 -2.13 3.35 -16.02
CA GLN A 259 -3.50 2.83 -16.12
C GLN A 259 -4.35 3.28 -14.93
N TYR A 260 -3.83 3.22 -13.70
CA TYR A 260 -4.54 3.72 -12.53
C TYR A 260 -4.83 5.23 -12.62
N LYS A 261 -3.89 6.03 -13.14
CA LYS A 261 -4.11 7.47 -13.35
C LYS A 261 -5.14 7.76 -14.45
N THR A 262 -5.11 7.00 -15.55
CA THR A 262 -5.91 7.29 -16.75
C THR A 262 -7.32 6.75 -16.67
N ILE A 263 -7.48 5.46 -16.34
CA ILE A 263 -8.79 4.78 -16.33
C ILE A 263 -9.27 4.42 -14.92
N GLY A 264 -8.37 4.45 -13.93
CA GLY A 264 -8.68 4.05 -12.55
C GLY A 264 -8.50 2.56 -12.29
N ARG A 265 -8.14 2.22 -11.06
CA ARG A 265 -7.98 0.85 -10.57
C ARG A 265 -9.21 -0.01 -10.83
N ILE A 266 -10.42 0.46 -10.53
CA ILE A 266 -11.64 -0.33 -10.73
C ILE A 266 -11.81 -0.73 -12.20
N GLU A 267 -11.63 0.21 -13.13
CA GLU A 267 -11.82 -0.05 -14.55
C GLU A 267 -10.75 -1.00 -15.10
N LEU A 268 -9.49 -0.82 -14.68
CA LEU A 268 -8.42 -1.75 -15.03
C LEU A 268 -8.75 -3.18 -14.56
N LEU A 269 -9.23 -3.33 -13.32
CA LEU A 269 -9.57 -4.63 -12.75
C LEU A 269 -10.80 -5.27 -13.41
N LYS A 270 -11.75 -4.47 -13.88
CA LYS A 270 -12.86 -4.94 -14.75
C LYS A 270 -12.34 -5.40 -16.11
N GLN A 271 -11.45 -4.64 -16.74
CA GLN A 271 -10.83 -5.00 -18.03
C GLN A 271 -10.12 -6.37 -17.96
N ILE A 272 -9.36 -6.63 -16.89
CA ILE A 272 -8.67 -7.91 -16.71
C ILE A 272 -9.54 -9.01 -16.06
N LYS A 273 -10.83 -8.73 -15.83
CA LYS A 273 -11.85 -9.67 -15.29
C LYS A 273 -11.51 -10.17 -13.87
N VAL A 274 -10.94 -9.30 -13.05
CA VAL A 274 -10.76 -9.53 -11.60
C VAL A 274 -12.03 -9.11 -10.87
N ILE A 275 -12.61 -7.97 -11.26
CA ILE A 275 -13.94 -7.50 -10.81
C ILE A 275 -14.96 -7.73 -11.94
N LYS A 276 -16.22 -7.96 -11.57
CA LYS A 276 -17.33 -8.19 -12.51
C LYS A 276 -17.83 -6.91 -13.17
#